data_AF-A0A0D8XEY4-F1
#
_entry.id   AF-A0A0D8XEY4-F1
#
_cell.length_a   1.000
_cell.length_b   1.000
_cell.length_c   1.000
_cell.angle_alpha   90.00
_cell.angle_beta   90.00
_cell.angle_gamma   90.00
#
_symmetry.space_group_name_H-M   'P 1'
#
loop_
_entity.id
_entity.type
_entity.pdbx_description
1 polymer ?
#
loop_
_entity_poly.entity_id
_entity_poly.type
_entity_poly.pdbx_seq_one_letter_code
_entity_poly.pdbx_strand_id
1 'polypeptide(L)'
;MCALNFYSFTAFHNGHDAPPESDEEPDDTVIRSMEFGRCTICFEDIPYDPVGCLYCQQLIGCRRCVNRWYKGVRSQPFLLDNIILSNKQCPLCRHVWEDQIEVTSMFNLRND
;
A
#
# COMPACT_ATOMS: atom_id res chain seq x y z
N MET A 1 -22.77 -50.16 2.06
CA MET A 1 -21.59 -50.70 2.77
C MET A 1 -20.37 -50.39 1.90
N CYS A 2 -19.59 -49.37 2.24
CA CYS A 2 -18.34 -49.04 1.53
C CYS A 2 -17.16 -49.59 2.34
N ALA A 3 -16.36 -50.44 1.70
CA ALA A 3 -15.25 -51.15 2.32
C ALA A 3 -13.96 -50.31 2.30
N LEU A 4 -13.48 -50.01 3.50
CA LEU A 4 -12.11 -49.97 4.04
C LEU A 4 -10.89 -49.73 3.12
N ASN A 5 -10.23 -48.60 3.40
CA ASN A 5 -8.78 -48.36 3.61
C ASN A 5 -7.75 -49.37 3.09
N PHE A 6 -6.75 -48.85 2.36
CA PHE A 6 -5.35 -49.17 2.61
C PHE A 6 -4.47 -47.92 2.49
N TYR A 7 -3.92 -47.48 3.62
CA TYR A 7 -2.74 -46.64 3.70
C TYR A 7 -1.54 -47.44 3.16
N SER A 8 -0.81 -46.87 2.20
CA SER A 8 0.66 -46.86 2.21
C SER A 8 1.16 -46.08 1.00
N PHE A 9 1.84 -44.96 1.24
CA PHE A 9 2.81 -44.44 0.27
C PHE A 9 4.10 -44.14 1.02
N THR A 10 5.10 -44.94 0.71
CA THR A 10 6.47 -44.89 1.22
C THR A 10 7.13 -43.57 0.88
N ALA A 11 7.75 -42.95 1.88
CA ALA A 11 8.69 -41.85 1.72
C ALA A 11 9.96 -42.31 1.00
N PHE A 12 10.51 -41.47 0.11
CA PHE A 12 11.96 -41.35 -0.11
C PHE A 12 12.32 -39.91 -0.47
N HIS A 13 13.23 -39.37 0.34
CA HIS A 13 13.89 -38.07 0.24
C HIS A 13 14.72 -37.92 -1.03
N ASN A 14 14.69 -36.73 -1.61
CA ASN A 14 15.82 -36.00 -2.22
C ASN A 14 15.34 -34.53 -2.32
N GLY A 15 15.75 -33.64 -1.42
CA GLY A 15 17.06 -32.99 -1.56
C GLY A 15 16.96 -31.85 -2.58
N HIS A 16 16.12 -30.85 -2.31
CA HIS A 16 16.22 -29.55 -2.94
C HIS A 16 16.17 -28.54 -1.79
N ASP A 17 17.32 -27.93 -1.51
CA ASP A 17 17.45 -26.83 -0.57
C ASP A 17 16.45 -25.75 -0.94
N ALA A 18 15.29 -25.75 -0.27
CA ALA A 18 14.42 -24.60 -0.26
C ALA A 18 15.20 -23.47 0.41
N PRO A 19 15.40 -22.30 -0.24
CA PRO A 19 15.96 -21.16 0.45
C PRO A 19 15.11 -20.89 1.70
N PRO A 20 15.72 -20.48 2.83
CA PRO A 20 14.99 -20.26 4.06
C PRO A 20 13.84 -19.32 3.76
N GLU A 21 12.63 -19.81 4.01
CA GLU A 21 11.43 -19.00 4.07
C GLU A 21 11.78 -17.92 5.11
N SER A 22 12.06 -16.72 4.62
CA SER A 22 12.43 -15.64 5.52
C SER A 22 11.18 -15.36 6.30
N ASP A 23 11.21 -15.71 7.59
CA ASP A 23 10.31 -15.21 8.60
C ASP A 23 10.47 -13.68 8.62
N GLU A 24 9.84 -12.99 7.66
CA GLU A 24 9.68 -11.54 7.71
C GLU A 24 8.74 -11.28 8.89
N GLU A 25 9.33 -11.18 10.09
CA GLU A 25 8.63 -10.70 11.28
C GLU A 25 7.87 -9.43 10.89
N PRO A 26 6.58 -9.33 11.22
CA PRO A 26 5.82 -8.13 10.92
C PRO A 26 6.54 -6.95 11.55
N ASP A 27 6.89 -5.96 10.73
CA ASP A 27 7.51 -4.72 11.19
C ASP A 27 6.53 -3.96 12.10
N ASP A 28 6.62 -4.22 13.40
CA ASP A 28 5.77 -3.67 14.45
C ASP A 28 5.90 -2.15 14.58
N THR A 29 6.83 -1.53 13.84
CA THR A 29 6.92 -0.06 13.75
C THR A 29 5.81 0.53 12.88
N VAL A 30 5.11 -0.27 12.06
CA VAL A 30 4.11 0.24 11.14
C VAL A 30 2.67 0.06 11.64
N ILE A 31 2.03 1.22 11.81
CA ILE A 31 0.68 1.30 12.33
C ILE A 31 -0.34 0.97 11.23
N ARG A 32 -1.18 -0.03 11.51
CA ARG A 32 -2.37 -0.40 10.72
C ARG A 32 -3.59 -0.17 11.60
N SER A 33 -4.56 0.62 11.15
CA SER A 33 -5.78 0.86 11.94
C SER A 33 -6.99 0.99 11.02
N MET A 34 -8.03 0.21 11.31
CA MET A 34 -9.36 0.32 10.67
C MET A 34 -10.08 1.64 10.99
N GLU A 35 -9.52 2.43 11.92
CA GLU A 35 -10.05 3.72 12.31
C GLU A 35 -9.92 4.77 11.19
N PHE A 36 -8.97 4.57 10.29
CA PHE A 36 -8.86 5.36 9.07
C PHE A 36 -9.61 4.64 7.95
N GLY A 37 -10.22 5.41 7.05
CA GLY A 37 -10.86 4.84 5.86
C GLY A 37 -9.89 4.08 4.95
N ARG A 38 -10.40 3.57 3.83
CA ARG A 38 -9.58 2.85 2.85
C ARG A 38 -8.57 3.75 2.14
N CYS A 39 -7.46 3.17 1.67
CA CYS A 39 -6.52 3.88 0.81
C CYS A 39 -7.22 4.29 -0.51
N THR A 40 -7.17 5.57 -0.88
CA THR A 40 -7.84 6.05 -2.11
C THR A 40 -7.09 5.70 -3.40
N ILE A 41 -5.86 5.18 -3.28
CA ILE A 41 -4.99 4.86 -4.41
C ILE A 41 -4.94 3.35 -4.69
N CYS A 42 -4.72 2.51 -3.66
CA CYS A 42 -4.68 1.05 -3.82
C CYS A 42 -5.98 0.36 -3.41
N PHE A 43 -6.95 1.10 -2.84
CA PHE A 43 -8.26 0.59 -2.43
C PHE A 43 -8.24 -0.48 -1.33
N GLU A 44 -7.10 -0.67 -0.67
CA GLU A 44 -7.00 -1.52 0.52
C GLU A 44 -7.78 -0.90 1.67
N ASP A 45 -8.62 -1.71 2.34
CA ASP A 45 -9.47 -1.25 3.43
C ASP A 45 -8.67 -0.81 4.65
N ILE A 46 -7.52 -1.45 4.90
CA ILE A 46 -6.61 -1.11 6.00
C ILE A 46 -5.33 -0.52 5.42
N PRO A 47 -5.18 0.82 5.35
CA PRO A 47 -3.98 1.44 4.82
C PRO A 47 -2.76 1.17 5.70
N TYR A 48 -1.65 0.82 5.06
CA TYR A 48 -0.33 0.67 5.69
C TYR A 48 0.37 2.03 5.79
N ASP A 49 0.76 2.44 7.00
CA ASP A 49 1.30 3.78 7.27
C ASP A 49 0.38 4.88 6.69
N PRO A 50 -0.83 5.06 7.28
CA PRO A 50 -1.84 5.96 6.75
C PRO A 50 -1.41 7.42 6.83
N VAL A 51 -1.44 8.12 5.70
CA VAL A 51 -1.07 9.53 5.59
C VAL A 51 -2.23 10.40 5.09
N GLY A 52 -2.28 11.63 5.60
CA GLY A 52 -3.19 12.67 5.15
C GLY A 52 -2.45 13.88 4.61
N CYS A 53 -3.16 14.67 3.81
CA CYS A 53 -2.65 15.93 3.30
C CYS A 53 -2.52 16.97 4.42
N LEU A 54 -1.43 17.74 4.47
CA LEU A 54 -1.28 18.85 5.42
C LEU A 54 -2.32 19.97 5.22
N TYR A 55 -2.91 20.08 4.03
CA TYR A 55 -3.80 21.20 3.67
C TYR A 55 -5.28 20.87 3.85
N CYS A 56 -5.77 19.78 3.24
CA CYS A 56 -7.17 19.38 3.42
C CYS A 56 -7.40 18.48 4.63
N GLN A 57 -6.33 18.00 5.28
CA GLN A 57 -6.37 17.13 6.45
C GLN A 57 -7.16 15.82 6.25
N GLN A 58 -7.45 15.46 4.99
CA GLN A 58 -8.13 14.22 4.64
C GLN A 58 -7.13 13.09 4.43
N LEU A 59 -7.57 11.88 4.79
CA LEU A 59 -6.85 10.64 4.49
C LEU A 59 -6.67 10.47 2.99
N ILE A 60 -5.42 10.44 2.54
CA ILE A 60 -5.12 10.05 1.16
C ILE A 60 -5.00 8.53 1.07
N GLY A 61 -4.23 7.90 1.96
CA GLY A 61 -3.99 6.46 1.96
C GLY A 61 -2.58 6.09 2.41
N CYS A 62 -2.02 5.01 1.89
CA CYS A 62 -0.70 4.51 2.30
C CYS A 62 0.43 5.45 1.86
N ARG A 63 1.45 5.67 2.70
CA ARG A 63 2.63 6.48 2.32
C ARG A 63 3.29 5.99 1.02
N ARG A 64 3.44 4.68 0.85
CA ARG A 64 4.01 4.07 -0.38
C ARG A 64 3.18 4.42 -1.62
N CYS A 65 1.86 4.44 -1.49
CA CYS A 65 0.95 4.78 -2.59
C CYS A 65 1.07 6.25 -2.98
N VAL A 66 1.13 7.16 -2.00
CA VAL A 66 1.34 8.59 -2.24
C VAL A 66 2.70 8.85 -2.89
N ASN A 67 3.76 8.17 -2.44
CA ASN A 67 5.08 8.25 -3.07
C ASN A 67 5.06 7.79 -4.52
N ARG A 68 4.31 6.72 -4.84
CA ARG A 68 4.14 6.24 -6.21
C ARG A 68 3.35 7.23 -7.06
N TRP A 69 2.28 7.80 -6.51
CA TRP A 69 1.49 8.85 -7.15
C TRP A 69 2.36 10.04 -7.55
N TYR A 70 3.09 10.61 -6.59
CA TYR A 70 4.02 11.73 -6.81
C TYR A 70 5.06 11.45 -7.90
N LYS A 71 5.61 10.22 -7.91
CA LYS A 71 6.64 9.80 -8.87
C LYS A 71 6.09 9.32 -10.23
N GLY A 72 4.79 9.07 -10.34
CA GLY A 72 4.14 8.38 -11.48
C GLY A 72 4.20 9.11 -12.83
N VAL A 73 4.87 10.26 -12.92
CA VAL A 73 5.00 11.13 -14.10
C VAL A 73 5.76 10.45 -15.26
N ARG A 74 6.42 9.30 -15.07
CA ARG A 74 7.33 8.72 -16.09
C ARG A 74 6.73 7.66 -17.03
N SER A 75 5.49 7.23 -16.87
CA SER A 75 4.97 6.11 -17.68
C SER A 75 3.47 6.19 -17.89
N GLN A 76 3.02 7.08 -18.76
CA GLN A 76 2.07 6.80 -19.86
C GLN A 76 1.70 8.11 -20.57
N PRO A 77 2.33 8.47 -21.71
CA PRO A 77 1.88 9.54 -22.58
C PRO A 77 0.71 9.08 -23.48
N PHE A 78 -0.30 8.40 -22.93
CA PHE A 78 -1.54 8.09 -23.66
C PHE A 78 -2.64 9.06 -23.22
N LEU A 79 -2.59 10.19 -23.93
CA LEU A 79 -3.61 11.20 -24.18
C LEU A 79 -5.05 10.79 -23.84
N LEU A 80 -5.63 11.51 -22.87
CA LEU A 80 -6.94 12.13 -23.08
C LEU A 80 -6.71 13.64 -22.97
N ASP A 81 -6.72 14.31 -24.12
CA ASP A 81 -6.84 15.76 -24.30
C ASP A 81 -6.05 16.68 -23.35
N ASN A 82 -4.80 16.99 -23.74
CA ASN A 82 -4.09 18.25 -23.44
C ASN A 82 -3.98 18.76 -21.99
N ILE A 83 -4.35 17.98 -20.98
CA ILE A 83 -4.08 18.34 -19.58
C ILE A 83 -2.90 17.51 -19.10
N ILE A 84 -1.72 18.12 -19.07
CA ILE A 84 -0.58 17.59 -18.30
C ILE A 84 -0.96 17.72 -16.82
N LEU A 85 -1.72 16.76 -16.30
CA LEU A 85 -1.99 16.65 -14.88
C LEU A 85 -0.69 16.20 -14.23
N SER A 86 0.04 17.16 -13.67
CA SER A 86 1.16 16.86 -12.78
C SER A 86 0.61 16.11 -11.57
N ASN A 87 1.10 14.90 -11.33
CA ASN A 87 0.78 14.17 -10.09
C ASN A 87 1.49 14.77 -8.85
N LYS A 88 2.11 15.95 -8.99
CA LYS A 88 2.61 16.78 -7.88
C LYS A 88 1.49 17.57 -7.20
N GLN A 89 0.36 16.94 -6.96
CA GLN A 89 -0.75 17.55 -6.24
C GLN A 89 -1.49 16.51 -5.42
N CYS A 90 -2.12 16.94 -4.35
CA CYS A 90 -3.00 16.11 -3.56
C CYS A 90 -4.13 15.54 -4.44
N PRO A 91 -4.37 14.22 -4.44
CA PRO A 91 -5.43 13.62 -5.26
C PRO A 91 -6.84 14.01 -4.80
N LEU A 92 -6.99 14.54 -3.58
CA LEU A 92 -8.29 14.92 -3.00
C LEU A 92 -8.58 16.41 -3.20
N CYS A 93 -7.72 17.29 -2.66
CA CYS A 93 -7.96 18.74 -2.70
C CYS A 93 -7.24 19.47 -3.83
N ARG A 94 -6.41 18.76 -4.62
CA ARG A 94 -5.61 19.33 -5.73
C ARG A 94 -4.62 20.43 -5.31
N HIS A 95 -4.32 20.55 -4.02
CA HIS A 95 -3.21 21.39 -3.56
C HIS A 95 -1.90 20.92 -4.18
N VAL A 96 -1.13 21.84 -4.75
CA VAL A 96 0.12 21.55 -5.47
C VAL A 96 1.26 21.38 -4.47
N TRP A 97 1.99 20.28 -4.60
CA TRP A 97 3.22 20.01 -3.87
C TRP A 97 4.39 20.58 -4.65
N GLU A 98 5.06 21.61 -4.13
CA GLU A 98 6.11 22.33 -4.86
C GLU A 98 7.36 21.45 -5.07
N ASP A 99 8.05 21.14 -3.98
CA ASP A 99 9.32 20.40 -4.00
C ASP A 99 9.18 18.97 -3.48
N GLN A 100 8.31 18.77 -2.50
CA GLN A 100 8.15 17.51 -1.78
C GLN A 100 6.69 17.23 -1.44
N ILE A 101 6.40 15.98 -1.13
CA ILE A 101 5.05 15.55 -0.77
C ILE A 101 4.72 16.10 0.61
N GLU A 102 3.71 16.96 0.67
CA GLU A 102 3.26 17.62 1.91
C GLU A 102 2.17 16.80 2.61
N VAL A 103 2.60 15.67 3.18
CA VAL A 103 1.74 14.74 3.92
C VAL A 103 2.31 14.42 5.30
N THR A 104 1.43 14.10 6.23
CA THR A 104 1.81 13.64 7.57
C THR A 104 1.01 12.39 7.96
N SER A 105 1.42 11.74 9.03
CA SER A 105 0.72 10.60 9.60
C SER A 105 -0.69 11.00 10.03
N MET A 106 -1.69 10.16 9.77
CA MET A 106 -3.06 10.45 10.19
C MET A 106 -3.25 10.52 11.70
N PHE A 107 -2.39 9.85 12.45
CA PHE A 107 -2.35 9.96 13.90
C PHE A 107 -1.94 11.37 14.36
N ASN A 108 -1.09 12.07 13.60
CA ASN A 108 -0.67 13.42 13.96
C ASN A 108 -1.77 14.44 13.68
N LEU A 109 -2.48 14.32 12.53
CA LEU A 109 -3.53 15.27 12.16
C LEU A 109 -4.76 15.26 13.08
N ARG A 110 -4.99 14.18 13.82
CA ARG A 110 -6.13 14.08 14.73
C ARG A 110 -5.83 14.61 16.14
N ASN A 111 -4.56 14.86 16.45
CA ASN A 111 -4.11 15.36 17.74
C ASN A 111 -3.84 16.87 17.77
N ASP A 112 -4.02 17.57 16.64
CA ASP A 112 -4.06 19.04 16.53
C ASP A 112 -5.51 19.55 16.54
#